data_AF-A0A7N0T172-F1
#
_entry.id   AF-A0A7N0T172-F1
#
_cell.length_a   1.000
_cell.length_b   1.000
_cell.length_c   1.000
_cell.angle_alpha   90.00
_cell.angle_beta   90.00
_cell.angle_gamma   90.00
#
_symmetry.space_group_name_H-M   'P 1'
#
loop_
_entity.id
_entity.type
_entity.pdbx_description
1 polymer ?
#
loop_
_entity_poly.entity_id
_entity_poly.type
_entity_poly.pdbx_seq_one_letter_code
_entity_poly.pdbx_strand_id
1 'polypeptide(L)'
;MSNSSKLGMIKVSNPKVWVVIGIGIASVLILAETQRRRRKRARFIRSEDFGAFVERFELLPFPQLPPPAARQCLLGLNFAIKDIFDVKEHVTGFGNPDWKRTHEAAEKTAVAVTALLKNGATCVGKTVMDELAFGLTGENKFYGTPINPLMPSHVPGGSSSGSAVAVAAELVDFALGTDTVGCIRIPAAICGILGFRPSHGSVSMIGVQPNSQSLDTVGWFARDPAILHNVGQSLLQLKQATHKRARRFIIADDLFQLSKVPQQKTVHVVKKVIEIFSGYDSPKNLIFCQCIARDVPSLKGFYEESTNPKNGISILKALSSVMLSLQSYEFKTNHEEWVKSTKPKLGPGISNRVRAAVSSNFESIKSFYKVRTEMRSAIHSILKNDGILVIPTIADSPLKLNSKMSQASEFHDRAYALLSITSMSGCCQVSIPMGMHEGHPVAVSFIACHGEDKFLLDTVLDMYSSLQEQARIVSNSLPVPDTNGDMETSELLKEKGNAAFKGRQWNKAVSYYSEAINLNGSNATYYCNRAAAYLELGCFQQAEEDCNKAISFDKKNVKAYLRRGTARESLLYYKEAMQDFNHALVLEPQNKVASQAGKRLKKLIG
;
A
#
# COMPACT_ATOMS: atom_id res chain seq x y z
N MET A 1 40.22 -53.40 -57.02
CA MET A 1 39.35 -52.27 -57.44
C MET A 1 39.66 -51.10 -56.52
N SER A 2 40.62 -50.26 -56.90
CA SER A 2 40.40 -48.83 -57.21
C SER A 2 39.47 -48.10 -56.24
N ASN A 3 40.02 -47.27 -55.36
CA ASN A 3 39.85 -45.83 -55.49
C ASN A 3 40.87 -45.06 -54.65
N SER A 4 41.62 -44.20 -55.34
CA SER A 4 42.57 -43.26 -54.79
C SER A 4 41.86 -42.09 -54.10
N SER A 5 42.37 -41.64 -52.96
CA SER A 5 42.26 -40.23 -52.59
C SER A 5 43.64 -39.73 -52.18
N LYS A 6 44.25 -38.96 -53.09
CA LYS A 6 45.54 -38.29 -52.91
C LYS A 6 45.45 -37.34 -51.73
N LEU A 7 46.31 -37.56 -50.74
CA LEU A 7 46.66 -36.55 -49.74
C LEU A 7 47.48 -35.45 -50.46
N GLY A 8 46.77 -34.49 -51.06
CA GLY A 8 47.39 -33.29 -51.61
C GLY A 8 47.87 -32.40 -50.47
N MET A 9 49.17 -32.39 -50.19
CA MET A 9 49.79 -31.33 -49.41
C MET A 9 49.51 -29.99 -50.09
N ILE A 10 48.59 -29.19 -49.52
CA ILE A 10 48.44 -27.78 -49.88
C ILE A 10 49.64 -27.04 -49.28
N LYS A 11 50.76 -27.04 -50.01
CA LYS A 11 51.82 -26.03 -49.86
C LYS A 11 51.32 -24.73 -50.48
N VAL A 12 50.56 -23.95 -49.70
CA VAL A 12 50.33 -22.54 -49.99
C VAL A 12 50.87 -21.75 -48.80
N SER A 13 52.20 -21.59 -48.75
CA SER A 13 52.82 -20.54 -47.94
C SER A 13 52.74 -19.25 -48.74
N ASN A 14 51.53 -18.70 -48.84
CA ASN A 14 51.37 -17.31 -49.27
C ASN A 14 51.31 -16.47 -48.00
N PRO A 15 52.37 -15.72 -47.64
CA PRO A 15 52.40 -14.93 -46.41
C PRO A 15 51.25 -13.92 -46.35
N LYS A 16 50.72 -13.50 -47.50
CA LYS A 16 49.53 -12.62 -47.58
C LYS A 16 48.26 -13.26 -47.03
N VAL A 17 48.09 -14.59 -47.16
CA VAL A 17 46.91 -15.31 -46.66
C VAL A 17 46.95 -15.43 -45.14
N TRP A 18 48.12 -15.72 -44.56
CA TRP A 18 48.32 -15.75 -43.11
C TRP A 18 48.18 -14.36 -42.46
N VAL A 19 48.58 -13.30 -43.16
CA VAL A 19 48.36 -11.92 -42.71
C VAL A 19 46.87 -11.57 -42.70
N VAL A 20 46.11 -11.93 -43.74
CA VAL A 20 44.65 -11.67 -43.80
C VAL A 20 43.89 -12.46 -42.74
N ILE A 21 44.23 -13.74 -42.53
CA ILE A 21 43.66 -14.57 -41.45
C ILE A 21 44.03 -13.99 -40.08
N GLY A 22 45.29 -13.58 -39.88
CA GLY A 22 45.77 -12.94 -38.65
C GLY A 22 45.05 -11.64 -38.33
N ILE A 23 44.82 -10.78 -39.33
CA ILE A 23 44.04 -9.53 -39.16
C ILE A 23 42.57 -9.84 -38.85
N GLY A 24 41.97 -10.83 -39.51
CA GLY A 24 40.59 -11.28 -39.23
C GLY A 24 40.42 -11.79 -37.80
N ILE A 25 41.33 -12.67 -37.34
CA ILE A 25 41.31 -13.22 -35.98
C ILE A 25 41.58 -12.12 -34.95
N ALA A 26 42.57 -11.24 -35.18
CA ALA A 26 42.86 -10.12 -34.30
C ALA A 26 41.67 -9.15 -34.19
N SER A 27 40.97 -8.87 -35.29
CA SER A 27 39.78 -8.02 -35.29
C SER A 27 38.63 -8.64 -34.49
N VAL A 28 38.39 -9.94 -34.62
CA VAL A 28 37.39 -10.67 -33.84
C VAL A 28 37.75 -10.71 -32.35
N LEU A 29 39.02 -10.93 -32.02
CA LEU A 29 39.51 -10.93 -30.64
C LEU A 29 39.41 -9.54 -29.99
N ILE A 30 39.76 -8.48 -30.72
CA ILE A 30 39.61 -7.09 -30.27
C ILE A 30 38.13 -6.77 -30.05
N LEU A 31 37.24 -7.18 -30.96
CA LEU A 31 35.80 -6.98 -30.83
C LEU A 31 35.23 -7.75 -29.62
N ALA A 32 35.66 -8.99 -29.41
CA ALA A 32 35.25 -9.81 -28.28
C ALA A 32 35.74 -9.23 -26.94
N GLU A 33 37.00 -8.78 -26.88
CA GLU A 33 37.59 -8.19 -25.67
C GLU A 33 37.01 -6.80 -25.37
N THR A 34 36.74 -5.97 -26.38
CA THR A 34 36.01 -4.70 -26.18
C THR A 34 34.58 -4.94 -25.70
N GLN A 35 33.88 -5.95 -26.24
CA GLN A 35 32.55 -6.32 -25.76
C GLN A 35 32.60 -6.86 -24.31
N ARG A 36 33.64 -7.64 -23.96
CA ARG A 36 33.86 -8.13 -22.59
C ARG A 36 34.14 -7.00 -21.61
N ARG A 37 34.99 -6.04 -21.98
CA ARG A 37 35.28 -4.84 -21.17
C ARG A 37 34.04 -3.96 -21.01
N ARG A 38 33.25 -3.76 -22.06
CA ARG A 38 31.95 -3.07 -21.98
C ARG A 38 30.99 -3.77 -21.02
N ARG A 39 30.87 -5.11 -21.08
CA ARG A 39 30.05 -5.89 -20.13
C ARG A 39 30.54 -5.77 -18.69
N LYS A 40 31.85 -5.84 -18.46
CA LYS A 40 32.44 -5.65 -17.11
C LYS A 40 32.17 -4.24 -16.58
N ARG A 41 32.40 -3.20 -17.40
CA ARG A 41 32.12 -1.81 -17.04
C ARG A 41 30.63 -1.56 -16.77
N ALA A 42 29.74 -2.09 -17.62
CA ALA A 42 28.30 -2.01 -17.40
C ALA A 42 27.86 -2.72 -16.11
N ARG A 43 28.46 -3.88 -15.79
CA ARG A 43 28.20 -4.61 -14.54
C ARG A 43 28.73 -3.86 -13.32
N PHE A 44 29.88 -3.19 -13.44
CA PHE A 44 30.48 -2.37 -12.39
C PHE A 44 29.63 -1.12 -12.11
N ILE A 45 29.29 -0.32 -13.14
CA ILE A 45 28.41 0.85 -13.03
C ILE A 45 27.05 0.44 -12.44
N ARG A 46 26.48 -0.69 -12.89
CA ARG A 46 25.23 -1.20 -12.34
C ARG A 46 25.32 -1.57 -10.85
N SER A 47 26.51 -1.95 -10.36
CA SER A 47 26.72 -2.22 -8.94
C SER A 47 26.86 -0.95 -8.10
N GLU A 48 27.43 0.13 -8.65
CA GLU A 48 27.52 1.43 -7.97
C GLU A 48 26.16 2.15 -7.93
N ASP A 49 25.39 2.06 -9.03
CA ASP A 49 24.12 2.78 -9.17
C ASP A 49 22.89 1.95 -8.75
N PHE A 50 23.08 0.76 -8.20
CA PHE A 50 22.00 -0.19 -7.88
C PHE A 50 21.10 -0.52 -9.10
N GLY A 51 21.57 -0.27 -10.33
CA GLY A 51 20.78 -0.35 -11.56
C GLY A 51 19.63 0.66 -11.64
N ALA A 52 19.68 1.76 -10.90
CA ALA A 52 18.62 2.77 -10.88
C ALA A 52 18.52 3.60 -12.17
N PHE A 53 19.63 3.76 -12.91
CA PHE A 53 19.72 4.66 -14.06
C PHE A 53 19.72 3.92 -15.40
N VAL A 54 18.94 4.45 -16.36
CA VAL A 54 19.04 4.11 -17.79
C VAL A 54 20.18 4.89 -18.43
N GLU A 55 20.30 6.16 -18.04
CA GLU A 55 21.24 7.12 -18.62
C GLU A 55 21.62 8.17 -17.58
N ARG A 56 22.92 8.51 -17.50
CA ARG A 56 23.47 9.56 -16.63
C ARG A 56 23.86 10.76 -17.48
N PHE A 57 23.40 11.94 -17.10
CA PHE A 57 23.75 13.23 -17.68
C PHE A 57 23.48 14.32 -16.65
N GLU A 58 24.02 15.52 -16.85
CA GLU A 58 23.75 16.66 -15.98
C GLU A 58 22.98 17.75 -16.72
N LEU A 59 21.85 18.18 -16.16
CA LEU A 59 21.19 19.43 -16.52
C LEU A 59 21.39 20.40 -15.38
N LEU A 60 22.22 21.41 -15.63
CA LEU A 60 22.53 22.44 -14.64
C LEU A 60 21.30 23.33 -14.38
N PRO A 61 21.16 23.86 -13.16
CA PRO A 61 20.09 24.79 -12.83
C PRO A 61 20.21 26.10 -13.60
N PHE A 62 19.11 26.83 -13.71
CA PHE A 62 19.14 28.18 -14.26
C PHE A 62 19.89 29.11 -13.29
N PRO A 63 20.67 30.09 -13.79
CA PRO A 63 21.38 31.04 -12.94
C PRO A 63 20.45 31.74 -11.95
N GLN A 64 20.91 31.93 -10.72
CA GLN A 64 20.17 32.70 -9.74
C GLN A 64 19.99 34.14 -10.24
N LEU A 65 18.75 34.63 -10.21
CA LEU A 65 18.46 36.02 -10.56
C LEU A 65 19.09 36.97 -9.52
N PRO A 66 19.56 38.16 -9.94
CA PRO A 66 20.13 39.13 -9.01
C PRO A 66 19.09 39.59 -7.98
N PRO A 67 19.51 40.04 -6.78
CA PRO A 67 18.63 40.62 -5.78
C PRO A 67 17.74 41.72 -6.39
N PRO A 68 16.44 41.83 -6.02
CA PRO A 68 15.80 41.29 -4.82
C PRO A 68 15.07 39.94 -5.03
N ALA A 69 15.40 39.16 -6.07
CA ALA A 69 14.74 37.88 -6.34
C ALA A 69 14.88 36.90 -5.15
N ALA A 70 13.80 36.16 -4.85
CA ALA A 70 13.80 35.15 -3.79
C ALA A 70 14.86 34.07 -4.05
N ARG A 71 15.46 33.54 -2.97
CA ARG A 71 16.42 32.44 -3.07
C ARG A 71 15.73 31.19 -3.63
N GLN A 72 16.45 30.49 -4.49
CA GLN A 72 16.06 29.20 -5.05
C GLN A 72 15.97 28.14 -3.93
N CYS A 73 14.78 27.57 -3.71
CA CYS A 73 14.52 26.66 -2.58
C CYS A 73 15.16 25.27 -2.72
N LEU A 74 15.64 24.90 -3.92
CA LEU A 74 16.27 23.61 -4.20
C LEU A 74 17.75 23.75 -4.57
N LEU A 75 18.36 24.91 -4.25
CA LEU A 75 19.75 25.18 -4.59
C LEU A 75 20.68 24.11 -3.99
N GLY A 76 21.50 23.52 -4.85
CA GLY A 76 22.50 22.51 -4.46
C GLY A 76 21.95 21.09 -4.30
N LEU A 77 20.65 20.88 -4.52
CA LEU A 77 20.06 19.54 -4.51
C LEU A 77 20.16 18.87 -5.88
N ASN A 78 20.46 17.58 -5.88
CA ASN A 78 20.49 16.73 -7.05
C ASN A 78 19.21 15.91 -7.16
N PHE A 79 18.68 15.78 -8.37
CA PHE A 79 17.51 14.95 -8.62
C PHE A 79 17.63 14.09 -9.87
N ALA A 80 16.89 12.99 -9.91
CA ALA A 80 16.76 12.16 -11.10
C ALA A 80 15.31 12.17 -11.61
N ILE A 81 15.13 11.83 -12.88
CA ILE A 81 13.81 11.79 -13.51
C ILE A 81 13.56 10.41 -14.11
N LYS A 82 12.35 9.90 -13.98
CA LYS A 82 11.92 8.68 -14.68
C LYS A 82 12.11 8.83 -16.20
N ASP A 83 12.45 7.75 -16.92
CA ASP A 83 12.59 7.73 -18.38
C ASP A 83 11.25 7.85 -19.15
N ILE A 84 10.39 8.76 -18.69
CA ILE A 84 9.10 9.16 -19.26
C ILE A 84 9.03 10.68 -19.45
N PHE A 85 9.96 11.41 -18.85
CA PHE A 85 10.07 12.87 -18.96
C PHE A 85 10.96 13.24 -20.14
N ASP A 86 10.45 14.16 -20.95
CA ASP A 86 11.18 14.76 -22.05
C ASP A 86 12.28 15.70 -21.53
N VAL A 87 13.42 15.61 -22.18
CA VAL A 87 14.59 16.47 -21.96
C VAL A 87 15.04 16.94 -23.32
N LYS A 88 15.22 18.24 -23.48
CA LYS A 88 15.65 18.83 -24.75
C LYS A 88 16.87 18.09 -25.30
N GLU A 89 16.84 17.80 -26.60
CA GLU A 89 17.91 17.10 -27.34
C GLU A 89 18.14 15.63 -26.93
N HIS A 90 17.31 15.08 -26.04
CA HIS A 90 17.38 13.67 -25.64
C HIS A 90 16.12 12.93 -26.06
N VAL A 91 16.29 11.68 -26.49
CA VAL A 91 15.16 10.79 -26.78
C VAL A 91 14.63 10.19 -25.48
N THR A 92 13.34 10.31 -25.21
CA THR A 92 12.67 9.64 -24.09
C THR A 92 12.42 8.18 -24.41
N GLY A 93 12.90 7.27 -23.56
CA GLY A 93 12.88 5.83 -23.86
C GLY A 93 11.60 5.12 -23.45
N PHE A 94 10.78 5.70 -22.57
CA PHE A 94 9.55 5.10 -22.04
C PHE A 94 9.76 3.67 -21.49
N GLY A 95 10.96 3.41 -20.96
CA GLY A 95 11.36 2.10 -20.47
C GLY A 95 11.55 1.03 -21.57
N ASN A 96 11.50 1.37 -22.85
CA ASN A 96 11.57 0.40 -23.96
C ASN A 96 12.52 0.86 -25.11
N PRO A 97 13.55 0.07 -25.48
CA PRO A 97 14.46 0.45 -26.56
C PRO A 97 13.82 0.60 -27.95
N ASP A 98 12.76 -0.16 -28.26
CA ASP A 98 12.04 0.02 -29.52
C ASP A 98 11.32 1.36 -29.56
N TRP A 99 10.81 1.85 -28.41
CA TRP A 99 10.26 3.19 -28.31
C TRP A 99 11.35 4.24 -28.57
N LYS A 100 12.50 4.15 -27.89
CA LYS A 100 13.64 5.05 -28.12
C LYS A 100 14.12 5.05 -29.58
N ARG A 101 14.03 3.91 -30.28
CA ARG A 101 14.46 3.78 -31.68
C ARG A 101 13.52 4.45 -32.68
N THR A 102 12.21 4.50 -32.37
CA THR A 102 11.19 5.02 -33.30
C THR A 102 10.77 6.45 -33.00
N HIS A 103 11.32 7.08 -31.97
CA HIS A 103 11.00 8.45 -31.58
C HIS A 103 12.22 9.34 -31.68
N GLU A 104 11.98 10.61 -32.00
CA GLU A 104 13.04 11.62 -32.11
C GLU A 104 13.38 12.24 -30.76
N ALA A 105 14.47 13.00 -30.74
CA ALA A 105 14.86 13.76 -29.56
C ALA A 105 13.82 14.84 -29.26
N ALA A 106 13.51 15.06 -27.98
CA ALA A 106 12.54 16.06 -27.61
C ALA A 106 13.05 17.48 -27.89
N GLU A 107 12.19 18.35 -28.44
CA GLU A 107 12.54 19.75 -28.69
C GLU A 107 12.60 20.58 -27.40
N LYS A 108 11.86 20.16 -26.37
CA LYS A 108 11.71 20.89 -25.10
C LYS A 108 11.82 19.93 -23.93
N THR A 109 12.37 20.45 -22.83
CA THR A 109 12.35 19.76 -21.54
C THR A 109 10.97 19.87 -20.91
N ALA A 110 10.51 18.80 -20.27
CA ALA A 110 9.23 18.74 -19.58
C ALA A 110 9.05 19.92 -18.60
N VAL A 111 7.81 20.39 -18.46
CA VAL A 111 7.51 21.58 -17.64
C VAL A 111 7.88 21.36 -16.17
N ALA A 112 7.58 20.17 -15.62
CA ALA A 112 7.94 19.82 -14.25
C ALA A 112 9.46 19.82 -14.03
N VAL A 113 10.24 19.25 -14.96
CA VAL A 113 11.71 19.24 -14.89
C VAL A 113 12.26 20.66 -14.98
N THR A 114 11.75 21.45 -15.91
CA THR A 114 12.15 22.86 -16.07
C THR A 114 11.86 23.69 -14.81
N ALA A 115 10.73 23.44 -14.13
CA ALA A 115 10.38 24.12 -12.89
C ALA A 115 11.40 23.85 -11.78
N LEU A 116 11.90 22.62 -11.66
CA LEU A 116 12.91 22.25 -10.66
C LEU A 116 14.27 22.88 -10.98
N LEU A 117 14.69 22.84 -12.25
CA LEU A 117 15.93 23.49 -12.70
C LEU A 117 15.90 24.99 -12.42
N LYS A 118 14.76 25.65 -12.62
CA LYS A 118 14.57 27.08 -12.31
C LYS A 118 14.66 27.38 -10.81
N ASN A 119 14.35 26.40 -9.97
CA ASN A 119 14.41 26.48 -8.51
C ASN A 119 15.75 26.00 -7.94
N GLY A 120 16.79 25.84 -8.78
CA GLY A 120 18.18 25.64 -8.34
C GLY A 120 18.65 24.19 -8.23
N ALA A 121 17.80 23.22 -8.56
CA ALA A 121 18.17 21.80 -8.52
C ALA A 121 18.90 21.36 -9.79
N THR A 122 19.80 20.37 -9.68
CA THR A 122 20.54 19.77 -10.79
C THR A 122 19.94 18.40 -11.15
N CYS A 123 19.58 18.17 -12.42
CA CYS A 123 19.12 16.85 -12.85
C CYS A 123 20.32 15.98 -13.22
N VAL A 124 20.44 14.77 -12.65
CA VAL A 124 21.61 13.88 -12.82
C VAL A 124 21.36 12.61 -13.66
N GLY A 125 20.20 12.52 -14.31
CA GLY A 125 19.94 11.50 -15.32
C GLY A 125 18.52 10.94 -15.34
N LYS A 126 18.33 9.96 -16.23
CA LYS A 126 17.08 9.23 -16.43
C LYS A 126 17.10 7.87 -15.74
N THR A 127 16.05 7.57 -14.98
CA THR A 127 15.95 6.35 -14.17
C THR A 127 15.11 5.27 -14.83
N VAL A 128 15.42 4.02 -14.50
CA VAL A 128 14.70 2.82 -14.94
C VAL A 128 13.24 2.88 -14.51
N MET A 129 12.38 2.31 -15.35
CA MET A 129 10.95 2.17 -15.12
C MET A 129 10.42 0.89 -15.76
N ASP A 130 9.26 0.42 -15.32
CA ASP A 130 8.51 -0.61 -16.04
C ASP A 130 8.17 -0.11 -17.45
N GLU A 131 8.26 -1.01 -18.42
CA GLU A 131 8.04 -0.69 -19.83
C GLU A 131 6.67 -0.03 -20.03
N LEU A 132 6.65 1.11 -20.73
CA LEU A 132 5.45 1.88 -21.07
C LEU A 132 4.62 2.33 -19.85
N ALA A 133 5.24 2.37 -18.66
CA ALA A 133 4.59 2.61 -17.37
C ALA A 133 3.44 1.65 -17.03
N PHE A 134 3.38 0.46 -17.66
CA PHE A 134 2.26 -0.49 -17.56
C PHE A 134 2.45 -1.60 -16.51
N GLY A 135 3.44 -1.43 -15.63
CA GLY A 135 3.80 -2.38 -14.58
C GLY A 135 3.78 -1.77 -13.17
N LEU A 136 3.87 -2.65 -12.17
CA LEU A 136 3.83 -2.34 -10.75
C LEU A 136 5.05 -2.86 -9.97
N THR A 137 5.92 -3.66 -10.61
CA THR A 137 6.97 -4.39 -9.87
C THR A 137 8.32 -3.70 -9.94
N GLY A 138 8.59 -2.92 -11.00
CA GLY A 138 9.92 -2.38 -11.24
C GLY A 138 10.78 -3.23 -12.16
N GLU A 139 10.25 -4.36 -12.62
CA GLU A 139 10.95 -5.27 -13.52
C GLU A 139 10.94 -4.74 -14.95
N ASN A 140 12.12 -4.68 -15.55
CA ASN A 140 12.29 -4.26 -16.94
C ASN A 140 13.16 -5.28 -17.69
N LYS A 141 12.68 -5.79 -18.83
CA LYS A 141 13.40 -6.79 -19.62
C LYS A 141 14.74 -6.30 -20.17
N PHE A 142 14.84 -5.02 -20.49
CA PHE A 142 15.94 -4.43 -21.25
C PHE A 142 17.00 -3.82 -20.34
N TYR A 143 16.56 -3.05 -19.35
CA TYR A 143 17.44 -2.35 -18.41
C TYR A 143 17.68 -3.18 -17.14
N GLY A 144 16.87 -4.22 -16.91
CA GLY A 144 16.87 -5.02 -15.70
C GLY A 144 16.14 -4.34 -14.55
N THR A 145 16.01 -5.05 -13.44
CA THR A 145 15.34 -4.54 -12.23
C THR A 145 16.33 -3.75 -11.35
N PRO A 146 16.00 -2.52 -10.90
CA PRO A 146 16.76 -1.81 -9.88
C PRO A 146 16.76 -2.56 -8.55
N ILE A 147 17.88 -2.51 -7.82
CA ILE A 147 18.08 -3.24 -6.57
C ILE A 147 17.72 -2.32 -5.41
N ASN A 148 16.63 -2.63 -4.70
CA ASN A 148 16.28 -1.92 -3.47
C ASN A 148 17.35 -2.19 -2.39
N PRO A 149 18.03 -1.17 -1.85
CA PRO A 149 19.06 -1.38 -0.81
C PRO A 149 18.49 -1.98 0.48
N LEU A 150 17.22 -1.72 0.82
CA LEU A 150 16.57 -2.30 2.00
C LEU A 150 16.20 -3.77 1.82
N MET A 151 15.88 -4.18 0.59
CA MET A 151 15.46 -5.54 0.28
C MET A 151 16.00 -6.02 -1.09
N PRO A 152 17.29 -6.37 -1.20
CA PRO A 152 17.93 -6.69 -2.49
C PRO A 152 17.34 -7.90 -3.23
N SER A 153 16.63 -8.78 -2.51
CA SER A 153 16.01 -10.00 -3.05
C SER A 153 14.55 -9.83 -3.49
N HIS A 154 13.99 -8.63 -3.33
CA HIS A 154 12.61 -8.31 -3.67
C HIS A 154 12.54 -7.27 -4.78
N VAL A 155 11.38 -7.21 -5.44
CA VAL A 155 11.10 -6.16 -6.41
C VAL A 155 11.03 -4.80 -5.69
N PRO A 156 11.57 -3.71 -6.26
CA PRO A 156 11.54 -2.38 -5.64
C PRO A 156 10.15 -1.71 -5.72
N GLY A 157 9.21 -2.29 -6.46
CA GLY A 157 7.97 -1.64 -6.85
C GLY A 157 8.14 -0.78 -8.10
N GLY A 158 7.03 -0.46 -8.75
CA GLY A 158 7.01 0.24 -10.03
C GLY A 158 5.69 0.98 -10.29
N SER A 159 5.58 1.76 -11.37
CA SER A 159 6.54 1.82 -12.48
C SER A 159 7.72 2.78 -12.31
N SER A 160 7.77 3.59 -11.24
CA SER A 160 8.88 4.54 -11.01
C SER A 160 10.02 3.94 -10.18
N SER A 161 10.44 2.72 -10.55
CA SER A 161 11.35 1.88 -9.76
C SER A 161 12.74 2.49 -9.57
N GLY A 162 13.36 2.91 -10.66
CA GLY A 162 14.69 3.52 -10.61
C GLY A 162 14.69 4.85 -9.86
N SER A 163 13.62 5.64 -9.95
CA SER A 163 13.48 6.90 -9.22
C SER A 163 13.47 6.67 -7.71
N ALA A 164 12.69 5.68 -7.25
CA ALA A 164 12.64 5.33 -5.84
C ALA A 164 13.95 4.73 -5.34
N VAL A 165 14.56 3.81 -6.10
CA VAL A 165 15.86 3.23 -5.73
C VAL A 165 16.96 4.28 -5.70
N ALA A 166 17.00 5.24 -6.63
CA ALA A 166 17.98 6.31 -6.61
C ALA A 166 17.91 7.16 -5.33
N VAL A 167 16.69 7.44 -4.84
CA VAL A 167 16.47 8.15 -3.57
C VAL A 167 16.80 7.26 -2.37
N ALA A 168 16.38 6.00 -2.37
CA ALA A 168 16.62 5.06 -1.26
C ALA A 168 18.10 4.72 -1.10
N ALA A 169 18.85 4.65 -2.21
CA ALA A 169 20.30 4.41 -2.23
C ALA A 169 21.13 5.70 -2.10
N GLU A 170 20.50 6.83 -1.82
CA GLU A 170 21.16 8.12 -1.59
C GLU A 170 21.99 8.63 -2.79
N LEU A 171 21.65 8.19 -4.00
CA LEU A 171 22.30 8.65 -5.24
C LEU A 171 21.82 10.05 -5.64
N VAL A 172 20.67 10.46 -5.12
CA VAL A 172 20.05 11.79 -5.30
C VAL A 172 19.27 12.19 -4.05
N ASP A 173 19.01 13.48 -3.90
CA ASP A 173 18.23 14.04 -2.79
C ASP A 173 16.73 13.77 -2.95
N PHE A 174 16.25 13.85 -4.20
CA PHE A 174 14.87 13.54 -4.58
C PHE A 174 14.79 13.02 -6.03
N ALA A 175 13.64 12.48 -6.43
CA ALA A 175 13.45 12.04 -7.81
C ALA A 175 12.00 12.21 -8.28
N LEU A 176 11.82 12.48 -9.58
CA LEU A 176 10.51 12.54 -10.22
C LEU A 176 10.12 11.20 -10.82
N GLY A 177 8.84 10.86 -10.67
CA GLY A 177 8.20 9.76 -11.36
C GLY A 177 6.78 10.12 -11.79
N THR A 178 6.02 9.10 -12.18
CA THR A 178 4.60 9.26 -12.49
C THR A 178 3.79 8.25 -11.68
N ASP A 179 2.58 8.62 -11.25
CA ASP A 179 1.60 7.73 -10.61
C ASP A 179 0.33 7.69 -11.44
N THR A 180 0.03 6.52 -12.03
CA THR A 180 -1.24 6.23 -12.72
C THR A 180 -2.10 5.34 -11.84
N VAL A 181 -1.56 4.18 -11.47
CA VAL A 181 -2.23 3.12 -10.68
C VAL A 181 -1.43 2.74 -9.43
N GLY A 182 -0.59 3.65 -8.91
CA GLY A 182 0.26 3.42 -7.73
C GLY A 182 1.75 3.56 -7.95
N CYS A 183 2.16 4.07 -9.11
CA CYS A 183 3.54 4.03 -9.56
C CYS A 183 4.51 4.97 -8.81
N ILE A 184 4.02 5.80 -7.89
CA ILE A 184 4.83 6.48 -6.86
C ILE A 184 4.65 5.80 -5.51
N ARG A 185 3.41 5.48 -5.15
CA ARG A 185 3.04 5.00 -3.81
C ARG A 185 3.61 3.63 -3.48
N ILE A 186 3.55 2.68 -4.41
CA ILE A 186 4.14 1.34 -4.21
C ILE A 186 5.66 1.43 -4.02
N PRO A 187 6.45 1.97 -4.96
CA PRO A 187 7.90 1.97 -4.80
C PRO A 187 8.36 2.81 -3.60
N ALA A 188 7.63 3.86 -3.20
CA ALA A 188 7.90 4.58 -1.96
C ALA A 188 7.78 3.68 -0.72
N ALA A 189 6.65 2.98 -0.60
CA ALA A 189 6.41 2.04 0.51
C ALA A 189 7.46 0.93 0.56
N ILE A 190 7.77 0.31 -0.59
CA ILE A 190 8.70 -0.82 -0.68
C ILE A 190 10.15 -0.39 -0.48
N CYS A 191 10.54 0.79 -0.98
CA CYS A 191 11.89 1.32 -0.79
C CYS A 191 12.06 2.06 0.54
N GLY A 192 11.01 2.13 1.39
CA GLY A 192 11.08 2.73 2.72
C GLY A 192 11.36 4.24 2.70
N ILE A 193 10.86 4.96 1.70
CA ILE A 193 11.05 6.40 1.51
C ILE A 193 9.70 7.12 1.39
N LEU A 194 9.71 8.46 1.47
CA LEU A 194 8.51 9.24 1.22
C LEU A 194 8.21 9.27 -0.29
N GLY A 195 6.93 9.14 -0.63
CA GLY A 195 6.45 9.31 -1.99
C GLY A 195 5.18 10.14 -2.01
N PHE A 196 5.15 11.20 -2.80
CA PHE A 196 4.02 12.11 -2.92
C PHE A 196 3.40 12.02 -4.31
N ARG A 197 2.11 11.65 -4.35
CA ARG A 197 1.23 11.79 -5.49
C ARG A 197 0.40 13.06 -5.28
N PRO A 198 0.57 14.11 -6.10
CA PRO A 198 -0.29 15.29 -6.00
C PRO A 198 -1.69 15.01 -6.54
N SER A 199 -2.59 15.96 -6.30
CA SER A 199 -3.94 15.94 -6.87
C SER A 199 -3.86 15.91 -8.40
N HIS A 200 -4.80 15.20 -9.02
CA HIS A 200 -4.84 15.03 -10.47
C HIS A 200 -4.94 16.39 -11.17
N GLY A 201 -4.01 16.68 -12.06
CA GLY A 201 -3.95 17.95 -12.80
C GLY A 201 -3.25 19.11 -12.08
N SER A 202 -2.78 18.95 -10.84
CA SER A 202 -2.09 20.03 -10.11
C SER A 202 -0.66 20.28 -10.61
N VAL A 203 0.02 19.26 -11.14
CA VAL A 203 1.35 19.38 -11.76
C VAL A 203 1.23 19.13 -13.25
N SER A 204 1.91 19.97 -14.05
CA SER A 204 1.85 19.89 -15.51
C SER A 204 2.41 18.56 -16.03
N MET A 205 1.63 17.90 -16.90
CA MET A 205 2.02 16.69 -17.64
C MET A 205 2.67 17.01 -19.01
N ILE A 206 2.90 18.29 -19.34
CA ILE A 206 3.49 18.68 -20.63
C ILE A 206 4.94 18.19 -20.70
N GLY A 207 5.26 17.45 -21.76
CA GLY A 207 6.56 16.77 -21.95
C GLY A 207 6.70 15.49 -21.12
N VAL A 208 5.59 14.84 -20.78
CA VAL A 208 5.56 13.55 -20.10
C VAL A 208 4.76 12.57 -20.96
N GLN A 209 5.34 11.42 -21.28
CA GLN A 209 4.66 10.43 -22.11
C GLN A 209 3.40 9.91 -21.39
N PRO A 210 2.22 9.95 -22.03
CA PRO A 210 0.97 9.59 -21.38
C PRO A 210 0.84 8.07 -21.25
N ASN A 211 0.35 7.58 -20.11
CA ASN A 211 -0.16 6.22 -19.99
C ASN A 211 -1.69 6.24 -19.99
N SER A 212 -2.28 7.04 -19.09
CA SER A 212 -3.71 7.26 -18.95
C SER A 212 -3.92 8.68 -18.42
N GLN A 213 -4.22 9.63 -19.30
CA GLN A 213 -4.32 11.06 -18.98
C GLN A 213 -5.33 11.38 -17.87
N SER A 214 -6.37 10.58 -17.70
CA SER A 214 -7.35 10.79 -16.62
C SER A 214 -6.87 10.31 -15.25
N LEU A 215 -5.77 9.54 -15.19
CA LEU A 215 -5.21 8.98 -13.96
C LEU A 215 -3.80 9.50 -13.65
N ASP A 216 -3.04 9.82 -14.69
CA ASP A 216 -1.64 10.20 -14.65
C ASP A 216 -1.39 11.46 -13.82
N THR A 217 -0.35 11.39 -13.01
CA THR A 217 0.18 12.52 -12.23
C THR A 217 1.70 12.44 -12.19
N VAL A 218 2.38 13.59 -12.26
CA VAL A 218 3.79 13.69 -11.87
C VAL A 218 3.85 13.66 -10.35
N GLY A 219 4.58 12.70 -9.80
CA GLY A 219 4.85 12.64 -8.36
C GLY A 219 6.35 12.58 -8.08
N TRP A 220 6.73 12.63 -6.81
CA TRP A 220 8.13 12.68 -6.41
C TRP A 220 8.42 11.91 -5.14
N PHE A 221 9.69 11.57 -4.96
CA PHE A 221 10.22 10.84 -3.82
C PHE A 221 11.26 11.68 -3.10
N ALA A 222 11.35 11.52 -1.77
CA ALA A 222 12.44 12.07 -0.96
C ALA A 222 12.63 11.20 0.30
N ARG A 223 13.78 11.34 0.97
CA ARG A 223 13.97 10.78 2.33
C ARG A 223 13.59 11.80 3.41
N ASP A 224 13.87 13.07 3.16
CA ASP A 224 13.60 14.17 4.07
C ASP A 224 12.23 14.82 3.76
N PRO A 225 11.31 14.95 4.75
CA PRO A 225 10.04 15.65 4.55
C PRO A 225 10.19 17.12 4.13
N ALA A 226 11.27 17.81 4.51
CA ALA A 226 11.53 19.18 4.10
C ALA A 226 11.86 19.27 2.60
N ILE A 227 12.65 18.31 2.08
CA ILE A 227 12.92 18.21 0.64
C ILE A 227 11.62 17.88 -0.11
N LEU A 228 10.84 16.92 0.40
CA LEU A 228 9.52 16.57 -0.18
C LEU A 228 8.62 17.82 -0.29
N HIS A 229 8.62 18.66 0.75
CA HIS A 229 7.85 19.90 0.83
C HIS A 229 8.35 20.96 -0.16
N ASN A 230 9.65 21.22 -0.21
CA ASN A 230 10.25 22.23 -1.10
C ASN A 230 10.07 21.87 -2.59
N VAL A 231 10.11 20.59 -2.93
CA VAL A 231 9.77 20.11 -4.28
C VAL A 231 8.30 20.40 -4.58
N GLY A 232 7.41 20.14 -3.62
CA GLY A 232 5.99 20.48 -3.72
C GLY A 232 5.74 21.98 -3.94
N GLN A 233 6.42 22.86 -3.19
CA GLN A 233 6.34 24.31 -3.39
C GLN A 233 6.73 24.72 -4.81
N SER A 234 7.78 24.10 -5.36
CA SER A 234 8.30 24.41 -6.69
C SER A 234 7.36 23.94 -7.81
N LEU A 235 6.74 22.78 -7.66
CA LEU A 235 5.91 22.16 -8.71
C LEU A 235 4.45 22.62 -8.69
N LEU A 236 3.88 22.85 -7.51
CA LEU A 236 2.46 23.16 -7.34
C LEU A 236 2.14 24.65 -7.47
N GLN A 237 3.15 25.52 -7.54
CA GLN A 237 3.00 26.99 -7.64
C GLN A 237 1.99 27.55 -6.61
N LEU A 238 2.06 27.02 -5.40
CA LEU A 238 1.04 27.25 -4.37
C LEU A 238 0.96 28.73 -4.02
N LYS A 239 -0.24 29.32 -4.18
CA LYS A 239 -0.56 30.60 -3.54
C LYS A 239 -0.43 30.43 -2.03
N GLN A 240 0.04 31.46 -1.32
CA GLN A 240 0.03 31.48 0.14
C GLN A 240 -1.42 31.34 0.63
N ALA A 241 -1.85 30.12 0.90
CA ALA A 241 -3.12 29.84 1.56
C ALA A 241 -2.94 30.02 3.07
N THR A 242 -4.00 30.50 3.72
CA THR A 242 -4.06 30.62 5.17
C THR A 242 -3.81 29.27 5.83
N HIS A 243 -2.92 29.24 6.83
CA HIS A 243 -2.64 28.04 7.63
C HIS A 243 -3.96 27.53 8.25
N LYS A 244 -4.50 26.44 7.71
CA LYS A 244 -5.59 25.70 8.36
C LYS A 244 -4.99 24.96 9.55
N ARG A 245 -5.33 25.38 10.77
CA ARG A 245 -4.80 24.76 12.00
C ARG A 245 -5.51 23.45 12.38
N ALA A 246 -6.79 23.29 12.02
CA ALA A 246 -7.55 22.09 12.35
C ALA A 246 -7.26 20.97 11.34
N ARG A 247 -6.90 19.79 11.84
CA ARG A 247 -6.68 18.57 11.06
C ARG A 247 -7.59 17.47 11.60
N ARG A 248 -8.40 16.88 10.73
CA ARG A 248 -9.35 15.83 11.11
C ARG A 248 -8.92 14.49 10.50
N PHE A 249 -8.33 13.63 11.32
CA PHE A 249 -7.91 12.31 10.88
C PHE A 249 -9.08 11.32 10.85
N ILE A 250 -9.15 10.55 9.76
CA ILE A 250 -10.15 9.50 9.55
C ILE A 250 -9.42 8.20 9.27
N ILE A 251 -9.64 7.18 10.08
CA ILE A 251 -9.01 5.87 9.94
C ILE A 251 -10.00 4.94 9.25
N ALA A 252 -9.58 4.34 8.13
CA ALA A 252 -10.41 3.38 7.40
C ALA A 252 -10.17 1.94 7.91
N ASP A 253 -10.94 1.53 8.92
CA ASP A 253 -10.71 0.27 9.64
C ASP A 253 -10.78 -0.96 8.72
N ASP A 254 -11.74 -0.97 7.80
CA ASP A 254 -11.95 -2.05 6.84
C ASP A 254 -10.80 -2.18 5.82
N LEU A 255 -10.07 -1.09 5.55
CA LEU A 255 -8.87 -1.13 4.70
C LEU A 255 -7.66 -1.66 5.47
N PHE A 256 -7.54 -1.37 6.76
CA PHE A 256 -6.50 -1.96 7.60
C PHE A 256 -6.70 -3.46 7.84
N GLN A 257 -7.94 -3.96 7.80
CA GLN A 257 -8.24 -5.40 7.84
C GLN A 257 -7.69 -6.17 6.62
N LEU A 258 -7.40 -5.49 5.51
CA LEU A 258 -6.75 -6.09 4.33
C LEU A 258 -5.25 -6.29 4.54
N SER A 259 -4.64 -5.52 5.45
CA SER A 259 -3.22 -5.57 5.74
C SER A 259 -2.90 -6.70 6.69
N LYS A 260 -1.80 -7.41 6.42
CA LYS A 260 -1.24 -8.39 7.37
C LYS A 260 -0.43 -7.73 8.49
N VAL A 261 -0.14 -6.43 8.37
CA VAL A 261 0.65 -5.70 9.36
C VAL A 261 -0.22 -5.39 10.58
N PRO A 262 0.22 -5.71 11.82
CA PRO A 262 -0.50 -5.40 13.03
C PRO A 262 -0.82 -3.91 13.17
N GLN A 263 -2.02 -3.61 13.68
CA GLN A 263 -2.46 -2.22 13.86
C GLN A 263 -1.58 -1.45 14.85
N GLN A 264 -0.86 -2.12 15.75
CA GLN A 264 0.09 -1.51 16.69
C GLN A 264 1.20 -0.78 15.93
N LYS A 265 1.67 -1.34 14.81
CA LYS A 265 2.76 -0.76 14.00
C LYS A 265 2.29 0.30 13.01
N THR A 266 0.98 0.54 12.90
CA THR A 266 0.39 1.46 11.92
C THR A 266 -0.58 2.42 12.60
N VAL A 267 -1.83 2.01 12.78
CA VAL A 267 -2.93 2.81 13.33
C VAL A 267 -2.59 3.38 14.71
N HIS A 268 -2.02 2.58 15.61
CA HIS A 268 -1.69 3.03 16.96
C HIS A 268 -0.60 4.11 16.95
N VAL A 269 0.42 3.96 16.11
CA VAL A 269 1.47 4.98 15.93
C VAL A 269 0.84 6.31 15.50
N VAL A 270 -0.06 6.27 14.50
CA VAL A 270 -0.74 7.47 14.02
C VAL A 270 -1.62 8.09 15.11
N LYS A 271 -2.43 7.28 15.81
CA LYS A 271 -3.28 7.76 16.94
C LYS A 271 -2.43 8.40 18.04
N LYS A 272 -1.32 7.78 18.43
CA LYS A 272 -0.39 8.30 19.44
C LYS A 272 0.21 9.63 19.04
N VAL A 273 0.60 9.79 17.78
CA VAL A 273 1.11 11.08 17.30
C VAL A 273 0.02 12.14 17.31
N ILE A 274 -1.21 11.82 16.90
CA ILE A 274 -2.32 12.77 16.93
C ILE A 274 -2.57 13.29 18.36
N GLU A 275 -2.46 12.42 19.38
CA GLU A 275 -2.60 12.81 20.79
C GLU A 275 -1.54 13.82 21.28
N ILE A 276 -0.35 13.83 20.66
CA ILE A 276 0.75 14.75 21.03
C ILE A 276 0.47 16.18 20.53
N PHE A 277 -0.21 16.33 19.40
CA PHE A 277 -0.41 17.64 18.77
C PHE A 277 -1.68 18.32 19.28
N SER A 278 -1.51 19.45 19.98
CA SER A 278 -2.62 20.29 20.41
C SER A 278 -3.36 20.92 19.22
N GLY A 279 -4.69 20.78 19.17
CA GLY A 279 -5.55 21.37 18.13
C GLY A 279 -5.96 20.42 17.01
N TYR A 280 -5.61 19.13 17.10
CA TYR A 280 -6.20 18.10 16.24
C TYR A 280 -7.42 17.48 16.91
N ASP A 281 -8.42 17.17 16.10
CA ASP A 281 -9.57 16.41 16.56
C ASP A 281 -9.16 14.95 16.82
N SER A 282 -9.82 14.32 17.79
CA SER A 282 -9.72 12.88 17.99
C SER A 282 -10.00 12.14 16.68
N PRO A 283 -9.17 11.15 16.29
CA PRO A 283 -9.33 10.47 15.02
C PRO A 283 -10.68 9.74 14.98
N LYS A 284 -11.38 9.85 13.85
CA LYS A 284 -12.65 9.17 13.61
C LYS A 284 -12.42 7.88 12.85
N ASN A 285 -13.12 6.82 13.23
CA ASN A 285 -13.11 5.58 12.47
C ASN A 285 -14.20 5.58 11.40
N LEU A 286 -13.94 4.92 10.28
CA LEU A 286 -14.82 4.82 9.12
C LEU A 286 -14.77 3.42 8.52
N ILE A 287 -15.93 2.88 8.14
CA ILE A 287 -16.03 1.73 7.25
C ILE A 287 -16.10 2.28 5.81
N PHE A 288 -14.95 2.37 5.16
CA PHE A 288 -14.79 3.08 3.90
C PHE A 288 -15.63 2.49 2.77
N CYS A 289 -15.62 1.17 2.61
CA CYS A 289 -16.33 0.50 1.54
C CYS A 289 -17.85 0.70 1.62
N GLN A 290 -18.41 0.84 2.83
CA GLN A 290 -19.83 1.11 3.00
C GLN A 290 -20.21 2.51 2.48
N CYS A 291 -19.34 3.50 2.66
CA CYS A 291 -19.55 4.83 2.08
C CYS A 291 -19.45 4.80 0.56
N ILE A 292 -18.45 4.11 -0.01
CA ILE A 292 -18.30 4.01 -1.47
C ILE A 292 -19.51 3.30 -2.11
N ALA A 293 -20.00 2.21 -1.51
CA ALA A 293 -21.19 1.52 -2.02
C ALA A 293 -22.46 2.40 -2.04
N ARG A 294 -22.56 3.37 -1.13
CA ARG A 294 -23.66 4.33 -1.05
C ARG A 294 -23.47 5.49 -2.04
N ASP A 295 -22.27 6.06 -2.08
CA ASP A 295 -22.00 7.35 -2.72
C ASP A 295 -21.46 7.22 -4.16
N VAL A 296 -21.13 6.00 -4.61
CA VAL A 296 -20.70 5.67 -5.98
C VAL A 296 -21.65 4.65 -6.63
N PRO A 297 -22.92 5.01 -6.88
CA PRO A 297 -23.95 4.06 -7.34
C PRO A 297 -23.64 3.44 -8.70
N SER A 298 -22.90 4.12 -9.59
CA SER A 298 -22.53 3.57 -10.90
C SER A 298 -21.58 2.37 -10.81
N LEU A 299 -20.93 2.16 -9.65
CA LEU A 299 -20.02 1.04 -9.43
C LEU A 299 -20.75 -0.32 -9.38
N LYS A 300 -22.05 -0.33 -9.05
CA LYS A 300 -22.86 -1.56 -8.94
C LYS A 300 -22.88 -2.39 -10.22
N GLY A 301 -22.77 -1.75 -11.39
CA GLY A 301 -22.73 -2.44 -12.69
C GLY A 301 -21.46 -3.25 -12.93
N PHE A 302 -20.47 -3.16 -12.03
CA PHE A 302 -19.16 -3.83 -12.16
C PHE A 302 -18.90 -4.86 -11.06
N TYR A 303 -19.90 -5.22 -10.26
CA TYR A 303 -19.79 -6.29 -9.29
C TYR A 303 -19.82 -7.66 -9.97
N GLU A 304 -18.97 -8.58 -9.53
CA GLU A 304 -18.97 -9.96 -10.02
C GLU A 304 -20.26 -10.68 -9.59
N GLU A 305 -20.95 -11.32 -10.54
CA GLU A 305 -22.25 -11.98 -10.35
C GLU A 305 -22.25 -13.08 -9.27
N SER A 306 -21.09 -13.67 -8.96
CA SER A 306 -20.93 -14.78 -8.00
C SER A 306 -20.60 -14.35 -6.57
N THR A 307 -20.50 -13.04 -6.30
CA THR A 307 -20.08 -12.54 -4.97
C THR A 307 -21.24 -11.92 -4.21
N ASN A 308 -21.41 -12.34 -2.96
CA ASN A 308 -22.39 -11.76 -2.06
C ASN A 308 -22.09 -10.24 -1.93
N PRO A 309 -23.00 -9.32 -2.33
CA PRO A 309 -22.72 -7.89 -2.52
C PRO A 309 -22.47 -7.09 -1.22
N LYS A 310 -22.09 -7.77 -0.13
CA LYS A 310 -21.85 -7.21 1.21
C LYS A 310 -20.40 -7.28 1.67
N ASN A 311 -19.46 -7.73 0.83
CA ASN A 311 -18.04 -7.81 1.20
C ASN A 311 -17.28 -6.55 0.73
N GLY A 312 -16.63 -5.82 1.65
CA GLY A 312 -15.88 -4.59 1.32
C GLY A 312 -14.81 -4.78 0.23
N ILE A 313 -14.25 -5.98 0.14
CA ILE A 313 -13.25 -6.35 -0.88
C ILE A 313 -13.83 -6.31 -2.30
N SER A 314 -15.09 -6.73 -2.51
CA SER A 314 -15.66 -6.76 -3.87
C SER A 314 -15.88 -5.36 -4.43
N ILE A 315 -16.21 -4.39 -3.56
CA ILE A 315 -16.36 -2.98 -3.93
C ILE A 315 -15.04 -2.41 -4.43
N LEU A 316 -13.95 -2.64 -3.70
CA LEU A 316 -12.61 -2.16 -4.11
C LEU A 316 -12.10 -2.89 -5.35
N LYS A 317 -12.39 -4.18 -5.49
CA LYS A 317 -12.09 -4.94 -6.71
C LYS A 317 -12.80 -4.34 -7.92
N ALA A 318 -14.10 -4.06 -7.82
CA ALA A 318 -14.84 -3.40 -8.88
C ALA A 318 -14.24 -2.03 -9.22
N LEU A 319 -13.89 -1.22 -8.20
CA LEU A 319 -13.27 0.10 -8.42
C LEU A 319 -11.92 -0.02 -9.14
N SER A 320 -11.10 -1.00 -8.72
CA SER A 320 -9.81 -1.29 -9.35
C SER A 320 -9.96 -1.79 -10.79
N SER A 321 -10.98 -2.60 -11.08
CA SER A 321 -11.27 -3.08 -12.43
C SER A 321 -11.65 -1.92 -13.35
N VAL A 322 -12.48 -0.99 -12.87
CA VAL A 322 -12.81 0.25 -13.60
C VAL A 322 -11.57 1.10 -13.86
N MET A 323 -10.71 1.28 -12.85
CA MET A 323 -9.45 2.01 -12.99
C MET A 323 -8.55 1.39 -14.07
N LEU A 324 -8.34 0.07 -14.04
CA LEU A 324 -7.50 -0.65 -15.00
C LEU A 324 -8.10 -0.65 -16.42
N SER A 325 -9.43 -0.67 -16.52
CA SER A 325 -10.15 -0.57 -17.80
C SER A 325 -9.98 0.83 -18.41
N LEU A 326 -10.07 1.87 -17.59
CA LEU A 326 -9.81 3.25 -17.99
C LEU A 326 -8.36 3.42 -18.46
N GLN A 327 -7.40 2.88 -17.68
CA GLN A 327 -5.99 2.87 -18.03
C GLN A 327 -5.75 2.18 -19.38
N SER A 328 -6.36 1.01 -19.60
CA SER A 328 -6.22 0.23 -20.83
C SER A 328 -6.83 0.93 -22.04
N TYR A 329 -8.00 1.55 -21.87
CA TYR A 329 -8.66 2.31 -22.93
C TYR A 329 -7.80 3.49 -23.39
N GLU A 330 -7.35 4.33 -22.45
CA GLU A 330 -6.56 5.52 -22.78
C GLU A 330 -5.18 5.13 -23.32
N PHE A 331 -4.55 4.09 -22.76
CA PHE A 331 -3.31 3.55 -23.30
C PHE A 331 -3.47 3.10 -24.76
N LYS A 332 -4.56 2.39 -25.08
CA LYS A 332 -4.90 2.00 -26.44
C LYS A 332 -5.04 3.23 -27.34
N THR A 333 -5.82 4.23 -26.93
CA THR A 333 -6.01 5.47 -27.68
C THR A 333 -4.68 6.18 -27.99
N ASN A 334 -3.74 6.15 -27.06
CA ASN A 334 -2.45 6.82 -27.22
C ASN A 334 -1.44 6.04 -28.07
N HIS A 335 -1.42 4.71 -27.95
CA HIS A 335 -0.27 3.90 -28.37
C HIS A 335 -0.61 2.75 -29.32
N GLU A 336 -1.89 2.52 -29.67
CA GLU A 336 -2.31 1.40 -30.51
C GLU A 336 -1.61 1.40 -31.88
N GLU A 337 -1.51 2.55 -32.54
CA GLU A 337 -0.85 2.68 -33.84
C GLU A 337 0.62 2.26 -33.76
N TRP A 338 1.34 2.76 -32.76
CA TRP A 338 2.74 2.41 -32.55
C TRP A 338 2.92 0.92 -32.23
N VAL A 339 2.09 0.36 -31.35
CA VAL A 339 2.15 -1.06 -31.00
C VAL A 339 1.89 -1.95 -32.23
N LYS A 340 0.92 -1.60 -33.08
CA LYS A 340 0.58 -2.38 -34.29
C LYS A 340 1.65 -2.28 -35.37
N SER A 341 2.18 -1.08 -35.62
CA SER A 341 3.18 -0.82 -36.66
C SER A 341 4.56 -1.35 -36.29
N THR A 342 5.02 -1.07 -35.06
CA THR A 342 6.38 -1.38 -34.61
C THR A 342 6.50 -2.81 -34.08
N LYS A 343 5.41 -3.40 -33.56
CA LYS A 343 5.41 -4.71 -32.90
C LYS A 343 6.54 -4.82 -31.87
N PRO A 344 6.55 -3.93 -30.86
CA PRO A 344 7.68 -3.77 -29.95
C PRO A 344 7.97 -5.06 -29.18
N LYS A 345 9.25 -5.32 -28.91
CA LYS A 345 9.63 -6.39 -27.99
C LYS A 345 9.25 -5.95 -26.57
N LEU A 346 8.55 -6.82 -25.85
CA LEU A 346 8.09 -6.54 -24.48
C LEU A 346 8.51 -7.65 -23.50
N GLY A 347 8.61 -7.30 -22.22
CA GLY A 347 8.65 -8.25 -21.10
C GLY A 347 7.42 -9.16 -21.04
N PRO A 348 7.52 -10.42 -20.55
CA PRO A 348 6.38 -11.35 -20.51
C PRO A 348 5.14 -10.81 -19.78
N GLY A 349 5.33 -10.17 -18.62
CA GLY A 349 4.23 -9.57 -17.86
C GLY A 349 3.57 -8.37 -18.57
N ILE A 350 4.39 -7.52 -19.19
CA ILE A 350 3.92 -6.31 -19.88
C ILE A 350 3.26 -6.67 -21.22
N SER A 351 3.81 -7.64 -21.95
CA SER A 351 3.28 -8.08 -23.24
C SER A 351 1.83 -8.54 -23.16
N ASN A 352 1.46 -9.26 -22.09
CA ASN A 352 0.09 -9.72 -21.89
C ASN A 352 -0.86 -8.54 -21.65
N ARG A 353 -0.44 -7.58 -20.81
CA ARG A 353 -1.25 -6.39 -20.49
C ARG A 353 -1.43 -5.50 -21.73
N VAL A 354 -0.35 -5.18 -22.45
CA VAL A 354 -0.41 -4.36 -23.67
C VAL A 354 -1.28 -5.02 -24.73
N ARG A 355 -1.14 -6.33 -24.93
CA ARG A 355 -1.99 -7.07 -25.88
C ARG A 355 -3.45 -7.01 -25.46
N ALA A 356 -3.76 -7.27 -24.19
CA ALA A 356 -5.12 -7.18 -23.67
C ALA A 356 -5.70 -5.78 -23.91
N ALA A 357 -4.98 -4.72 -23.52
CA ALA A 357 -5.42 -3.34 -23.71
C ALA A 357 -5.70 -2.99 -25.17
N VAL A 358 -4.79 -3.35 -26.10
CA VAL A 358 -4.94 -3.04 -27.53
C VAL A 358 -6.06 -3.88 -28.19
N SER A 359 -6.25 -5.12 -27.76
CA SER A 359 -7.28 -6.02 -28.31
C SER A 359 -8.67 -5.79 -27.72
N SER A 360 -8.80 -5.13 -26.57
CA SER A 360 -10.09 -4.88 -25.91
C SER A 360 -10.99 -3.91 -26.69
N ASN A 361 -12.29 -4.16 -26.64
CA ASN A 361 -13.35 -3.23 -27.05
C ASN A 361 -13.94 -2.54 -25.80
N PHE A 362 -14.14 -1.23 -25.86
CA PHE A 362 -14.50 -0.40 -24.71
C PHE A 362 -15.84 0.30 -24.92
N GLU A 363 -16.91 -0.49 -25.04
CA GLU A 363 -18.27 0.02 -25.28
C GLU A 363 -18.83 0.82 -24.08
N SER A 364 -18.30 0.55 -22.88
CA SER A 364 -18.73 1.15 -21.61
C SER A 364 -17.86 2.33 -21.12
N ILE A 365 -17.06 2.98 -21.97
CA ILE A 365 -16.14 4.02 -21.50
C ILE A 365 -16.82 5.17 -20.70
N LYS A 366 -18.04 5.56 -21.09
CA LYS A 366 -18.81 6.60 -20.40
C LYS A 366 -19.12 6.24 -18.94
N SER A 367 -19.37 4.96 -18.64
CA SER A 367 -19.64 4.54 -17.26
C SER A 367 -18.37 4.53 -16.41
N PHE A 368 -17.19 4.27 -16.98
CA PHE A 368 -15.92 4.37 -16.24
C PHE A 368 -15.64 5.81 -15.78
N TYR A 369 -15.83 6.79 -16.65
CA TYR A 369 -15.69 8.21 -16.27
C TYR A 369 -16.76 8.66 -15.27
N LYS A 370 -17.97 8.08 -15.34
CA LYS A 370 -19.03 8.33 -14.36
C LYS A 370 -18.63 7.82 -12.97
N VAL A 371 -18.12 6.60 -12.85
CA VAL A 371 -17.58 6.05 -11.60
C VAL A 371 -16.49 6.96 -11.03
N ARG A 372 -15.54 7.40 -11.87
CA ARG A 372 -14.48 8.33 -11.46
C ARG A 372 -15.04 9.65 -10.90
N THR A 373 -16.06 10.21 -11.55
CA THR A 373 -16.70 11.46 -11.12
C THR A 373 -17.44 11.30 -9.79
N GLU A 374 -18.21 10.22 -9.65
CA GLU A 374 -18.89 9.89 -8.39
C GLU A 374 -17.88 9.62 -7.26
N MET A 375 -16.79 8.91 -7.54
CA MET A 375 -15.72 8.65 -6.58
C MET A 375 -15.07 9.94 -6.07
N ARG A 376 -14.82 10.91 -6.97
CA ARG A 376 -14.31 12.23 -6.57
C ARG A 376 -15.27 12.94 -5.61
N SER A 377 -16.57 12.94 -5.93
CA SER A 377 -17.60 13.55 -5.08
C SER A 377 -17.73 12.85 -3.72
N ALA A 378 -17.67 11.52 -3.71
CA ALA A 378 -17.74 10.72 -2.49
C ALA A 378 -16.58 11.04 -1.54
N ILE A 379 -15.33 11.04 -2.05
CA ILE A 379 -14.15 11.37 -1.23
C ILE A 379 -14.20 12.82 -0.75
N HIS A 380 -14.61 13.76 -1.59
CA HIS A 380 -14.78 15.16 -1.17
C HIS A 380 -15.79 15.29 -0.03
N SER A 381 -16.90 14.54 -0.06
CA SER A 381 -17.90 14.55 1.02
C SER A 381 -17.34 14.03 2.35
N ILE A 382 -16.50 12.97 2.29
CA ILE A 382 -15.88 12.35 3.47
C ILE A 382 -14.80 13.25 4.09
N LEU A 383 -13.90 13.77 3.25
CA LEU A 383 -12.71 14.50 3.71
C LEU A 383 -12.97 15.99 3.87
N LYS A 384 -13.81 16.60 3.05
CA LYS A 384 -13.93 18.06 2.96
C LYS A 384 -12.54 18.68 2.81
N ASN A 385 -12.34 19.88 3.33
CA ASN A 385 -11.11 20.65 3.14
C ASN A 385 -10.12 20.52 4.33
N ASP A 386 -10.45 19.71 5.33
CA ASP A 386 -9.70 19.55 6.59
C ASP A 386 -9.41 18.07 6.96
N GLY A 387 -9.98 17.14 6.20
CA GLY A 387 -9.93 15.71 6.48
C GLY A 387 -8.70 15.03 5.86
N ILE A 388 -8.13 14.11 6.63
CA ILE A 388 -7.04 13.24 6.20
C ILE A 388 -7.47 11.79 6.40
N LEU A 389 -7.62 11.05 5.29
CA LEU A 389 -7.86 9.61 5.35
C LEU A 389 -6.54 8.89 5.58
N VAL A 390 -6.53 7.99 6.54
CA VAL A 390 -5.39 7.12 6.87
C VAL A 390 -5.72 5.70 6.42
N ILE A 391 -4.88 5.16 5.54
CA ILE A 391 -5.01 3.80 4.98
C ILE A 391 -3.62 3.12 4.94
N PRO A 392 -3.52 1.78 4.88
CA PRO A 392 -2.24 1.16 4.50
C PRO A 392 -1.83 1.57 3.08
N THR A 393 -0.54 1.83 2.82
CA THR A 393 -0.09 2.07 1.43
C THR A 393 -0.11 0.80 0.59
N ILE A 394 0.32 -0.31 1.18
CA ILE A 394 0.31 -1.65 0.59
C ILE A 394 -0.23 -2.62 1.65
N ALA A 395 -0.96 -3.66 1.21
CA ALA A 395 -1.59 -4.65 2.10
C ALA A 395 -0.71 -5.87 2.38
N ASP A 396 0.19 -6.21 1.45
CA ASP A 396 1.00 -7.43 1.48
C ASP A 396 2.50 -7.11 1.39
N SER A 397 3.30 -8.07 1.84
CA SER A 397 4.75 -8.07 1.68
C SER A 397 5.13 -7.96 0.19
N PRO A 398 6.21 -7.23 -0.14
CA PRO A 398 6.69 -7.13 -1.51
C PRO A 398 7.02 -8.49 -2.11
N LEU A 399 6.85 -8.61 -3.43
CA LEU A 399 7.14 -9.84 -4.15
C LEU A 399 8.66 -10.08 -4.21
N LYS A 400 9.08 -11.34 -4.04
CA LYS A 400 10.45 -11.76 -4.37
C LYS A 400 10.68 -11.61 -5.86
N LEU A 401 11.93 -11.30 -6.25
CA LEU A 401 12.33 -11.29 -7.65
C LEU A 401 12.00 -12.63 -8.31
N ASN A 402 11.45 -12.60 -9.54
CA ASN A 402 11.04 -13.80 -10.29
C ASN A 402 9.99 -14.69 -9.57
N SER A 403 9.13 -14.11 -8.74
CA SER A 403 8.04 -14.83 -8.08
C SER A 403 7.07 -15.50 -9.07
N LYS A 404 6.34 -16.52 -8.61
CA LYS A 404 5.35 -17.23 -9.44
C LYS A 404 4.18 -16.31 -9.82
N MET A 405 3.66 -16.47 -11.04
CA MET A 405 2.57 -15.62 -11.57
C MET A 405 1.30 -15.60 -10.70
N SER A 406 0.96 -16.70 -10.04
CA SER A 406 -0.24 -16.78 -9.16
C SER A 406 -0.10 -15.91 -7.90
N GLN A 407 1.06 -15.92 -7.25
CA GLN A 407 1.36 -15.06 -6.09
C GLN A 407 1.39 -13.58 -6.51
N ALA A 408 1.89 -13.29 -7.70
CA ALA A 408 1.88 -11.94 -8.25
C ALA A 408 0.44 -11.44 -8.52
N SER A 409 -0.49 -12.30 -8.95
CA SER A 409 -1.88 -11.91 -9.21
C SER A 409 -2.60 -11.48 -7.93
N GLU A 410 -2.52 -12.28 -6.85
CA GLU A 410 -3.20 -11.94 -5.59
C GLU A 410 -2.63 -10.66 -4.97
N PHE A 411 -1.30 -10.49 -5.02
CA PHE A 411 -0.62 -9.25 -4.61
C PHE A 411 -1.14 -8.05 -5.41
N HIS A 412 -1.23 -8.17 -6.74
CA HIS A 412 -1.74 -7.09 -7.58
C HIS A 412 -3.19 -6.72 -7.26
N ASP A 413 -4.08 -7.70 -7.09
CA ASP A 413 -5.50 -7.43 -6.82
C ASP A 413 -5.68 -6.62 -5.53
N ARG A 414 -4.96 -7.01 -4.46
CA ARG A 414 -5.01 -6.30 -3.17
C ARG A 414 -4.31 -4.94 -3.21
N ALA A 415 -3.19 -4.84 -3.93
CA ALA A 415 -2.53 -3.55 -4.15
C ALA A 415 -3.47 -2.59 -4.90
N TYR A 416 -4.05 -3.01 -6.03
CA TYR A 416 -4.94 -2.15 -6.80
C TYR A 416 -6.22 -1.77 -6.05
N ALA A 417 -6.73 -2.63 -5.18
CA ALA A 417 -7.86 -2.29 -4.31
C ALA A 417 -7.59 -1.00 -3.51
N LEU A 418 -6.44 -0.91 -2.83
CA LEU A 418 -6.05 0.29 -2.08
C LEU A 418 -5.67 1.46 -3.00
N LEU A 419 -4.91 1.18 -4.07
CA LEU A 419 -4.34 2.22 -4.93
C LEU A 419 -5.42 2.93 -5.76
N SER A 420 -6.49 2.21 -6.12
CA SER A 420 -7.62 2.73 -6.89
C SER A 420 -8.34 3.90 -6.22
N ILE A 421 -8.31 3.97 -4.88
CA ILE A 421 -8.97 5.03 -4.10
C ILE A 421 -8.53 6.42 -4.56
N THR A 422 -7.22 6.65 -4.57
CA THR A 422 -6.64 7.96 -4.93
C THR A 422 -6.55 8.17 -6.43
N SER A 423 -6.27 7.12 -7.20
CA SER A 423 -6.25 7.19 -8.67
C SER A 423 -7.62 7.59 -9.23
N MET A 424 -8.71 7.01 -8.72
CA MET A 424 -10.07 7.28 -9.19
C MET A 424 -10.67 8.56 -8.61
N SER A 425 -10.35 8.94 -7.37
CA SER A 425 -10.83 10.22 -6.81
C SER A 425 -10.05 11.43 -7.36
N GLY A 426 -8.77 11.24 -7.72
CA GLY A 426 -7.85 12.31 -8.09
C GLY A 426 -7.28 13.08 -6.89
N CYS A 427 -7.46 12.59 -5.67
CA CYS A 427 -6.92 13.21 -4.46
C CYS A 427 -5.39 13.21 -4.41
N CYS A 428 -4.81 14.00 -3.52
CA CYS A 428 -3.38 13.93 -3.20
C CYS A 428 -3.14 12.86 -2.11
N GLN A 429 -2.00 12.16 -2.22
CA GLN A 429 -1.62 11.10 -1.30
C GLN A 429 -0.12 11.10 -1.06
N VAL A 430 0.27 10.92 0.20
CA VAL A 430 1.65 10.66 0.60
C VAL A 430 1.76 9.26 1.18
N SER A 431 2.79 8.51 0.78
CA SER A 431 3.21 7.28 1.45
C SER A 431 4.29 7.62 2.47
N ILE A 432 4.09 7.18 3.71
CA ILE A 432 4.96 7.46 4.84
C ILE A 432 5.51 6.13 5.37
N PRO A 433 6.84 5.92 5.36
CA PRO A 433 7.44 4.72 5.93
C PRO A 433 7.28 4.68 7.45
N MET A 434 6.98 3.50 8.00
CA MET A 434 6.71 3.24 9.42
C MET A 434 7.63 2.18 10.01
N GLY A 435 8.79 1.95 9.39
CA GLY A 435 9.75 0.92 9.79
C GLY A 435 9.48 -0.45 9.18
N MET A 436 9.77 -1.51 9.93
CA MET A 436 9.77 -2.90 9.44
C MET A 436 8.85 -3.82 10.27
N HIS A 437 8.25 -4.81 9.61
CA HIS A 437 7.53 -5.91 10.23
C HIS A 437 7.86 -7.22 9.52
N GLU A 438 8.31 -8.22 10.28
CA GLU A 438 8.77 -9.52 9.74
C GLU A 438 9.78 -9.38 8.58
N GLY A 439 10.68 -8.40 8.67
CA GLY A 439 11.68 -8.12 7.64
C GLY A 439 11.17 -7.38 6.40
N HIS A 440 9.91 -6.94 6.38
CA HIS A 440 9.32 -6.19 5.28
C HIS A 440 9.00 -4.73 5.67
N PRO A 441 9.17 -3.76 4.75
CA PRO A 441 8.79 -2.38 4.96
C PRO A 441 7.31 -2.20 5.24
N VAL A 442 6.99 -1.36 6.21
CA VAL A 442 5.63 -0.94 6.53
C VAL A 442 5.47 0.51 6.11
N ALA A 443 4.34 0.84 5.47
CA ALA A 443 4.00 2.21 5.14
C ALA A 443 2.50 2.49 5.29
N VAL A 444 2.19 3.69 5.76
CA VAL A 444 0.83 4.22 5.82
C VAL A 444 0.69 5.36 4.85
N SER A 445 -0.52 5.53 4.32
CA SER A 445 -0.85 6.64 3.45
C SER A 445 -1.73 7.64 4.15
N PHE A 446 -1.40 8.92 3.98
CA PHE A 446 -2.33 10.01 4.24
C PHE A 446 -2.89 10.51 2.91
N ILE A 447 -4.21 10.63 2.81
CA ILE A 447 -4.91 11.13 1.63
C ILE A 447 -5.73 12.34 2.05
N ALA A 448 -5.54 13.47 1.35
CA ALA A 448 -6.35 14.67 1.52
C ALA A 448 -7.13 14.95 0.23
N CYS A 449 -8.20 15.75 0.33
CA CYS A 449 -9.06 16.06 -0.81
C CYS A 449 -8.27 16.66 -1.99
N HIS A 450 -8.81 16.51 -3.20
CA HIS A 450 -8.26 17.15 -4.40
C HIS A 450 -8.09 18.67 -4.17
N GLY A 451 -6.90 19.18 -4.46
CA GLY A 451 -6.51 20.58 -4.28
C GLY A 451 -5.88 20.91 -2.92
N GLU A 452 -5.92 19.98 -1.95
CA GLU A 452 -5.37 20.16 -0.60
C GLU A 452 -3.91 19.67 -0.48
N ASP A 453 -3.16 19.71 -1.59
CA ASP A 453 -1.77 19.23 -1.67
C ASP A 453 -0.84 19.91 -0.66
N LYS A 454 -0.93 21.24 -0.55
CA LYS A 454 -0.15 22.01 0.43
C LYS A 454 -0.49 21.59 1.86
N PHE A 455 -1.77 21.45 2.16
CA PHE A 455 -2.24 21.04 3.47
C PHE A 455 -1.68 19.67 3.86
N LEU A 456 -1.65 18.73 2.91
CA LEU A 456 -1.08 17.41 3.14
C LEU A 456 0.44 17.45 3.34
N LEU A 457 1.17 18.22 2.52
CA LEU A 457 2.62 18.42 2.66
C LEU A 457 2.99 19.07 3.99
N ASP A 458 2.29 20.15 4.37
CA ASP A 458 2.47 20.83 5.66
C ASP A 458 2.21 19.85 6.82
N THR A 459 1.19 18.99 6.70
CA THR A 459 0.90 17.98 7.72
C THR A 459 2.01 16.95 7.87
N VAL A 460 2.57 16.46 6.77
CA VAL A 460 3.70 15.52 6.81
C VAL A 460 4.91 16.17 7.44
N LEU A 461 5.24 17.40 7.03
CA LEU A 461 6.38 18.14 7.57
C LEU A 461 6.29 18.28 9.09
N ASP A 462 5.11 18.61 9.61
CA ASP A 462 4.88 18.77 11.04
C ASP A 462 4.95 17.44 11.81
N MET A 463 4.40 16.36 11.27
CA MET A 463 4.20 15.10 12.00
C MET A 463 5.32 14.07 11.81
N TYR A 464 6.15 14.19 10.76
CA TYR A 464 7.03 13.11 10.33
C TYR A 464 8.02 12.67 11.42
N SER A 465 8.67 13.60 12.12
CA SER A 465 9.63 13.26 13.19
C SER A 465 8.96 12.47 14.31
N SER A 466 7.79 12.91 14.76
CA SER A 466 6.99 12.21 15.78
C SER A 466 6.50 10.84 15.32
N LEU A 467 6.11 10.70 14.04
CA LEU A 467 5.74 9.41 13.44
C LEU A 467 6.92 8.44 13.43
N GLN A 468 8.09 8.89 13.00
CA GLN A 468 9.29 8.05 13.00
C GLN A 468 9.70 7.63 14.41
N GLU A 469 9.61 8.53 15.39
CA GLU A 469 9.95 8.22 16.78
C GLU A 469 8.98 7.21 17.39
N GLN A 470 7.68 7.42 17.25
CA GLN A 470 6.68 6.48 17.76
C GLN A 470 6.76 5.11 17.06
N ALA A 471 7.05 5.07 15.76
CA ALA A 471 7.28 3.82 15.03
C ALA A 471 8.50 3.05 15.55
N ARG A 472 9.58 3.76 15.92
CA ARG A 472 10.77 3.15 16.55
C ARG A 472 10.46 2.62 17.94
N ILE A 473 9.73 3.37 18.77
CA ILE A 473 9.31 2.95 20.11
C ILE A 473 8.52 1.62 20.03
N VAL A 474 7.52 1.55 19.16
CA VAL A 474 6.71 0.33 18.97
C VAL A 474 7.54 -0.83 18.40
N SER A 475 8.55 -0.53 17.58
CA SER A 475 9.43 -1.57 17.03
C SER A 475 10.44 -2.12 18.04
N ASN A 476 10.85 -1.29 19.01
CA ASN A 476 11.81 -1.64 20.06
C ASN A 476 11.17 -2.20 21.33
N SER A 477 9.86 -2.00 21.54
CA SER A 477 9.15 -2.71 22.60
C SER A 477 9.15 -4.20 22.28
N LEU A 478 9.50 -5.04 23.27
CA LEU A 478 9.29 -6.50 23.21
C LEU A 478 7.88 -6.77 22.70
N PRO A 479 7.64 -7.83 21.89
CA PRO A 479 6.31 -8.19 21.45
C PRO A 479 5.46 -8.43 22.71
N VAL A 480 4.69 -7.42 23.09
CA VAL A 480 3.62 -7.58 24.04
C VAL A 480 2.66 -8.53 23.32
N PRO A 481 2.24 -9.64 23.94
CA PRO A 481 1.20 -10.47 23.38
C PRO A 481 0.05 -9.55 22.95
N ASP A 482 -0.51 -9.76 21.77
CA ASP A 482 -1.53 -8.91 21.17
C ASP A 482 -2.84 -8.95 21.97
N THR A 483 -2.85 -8.32 23.15
CA THR A 483 -4.01 -8.33 24.04
C THR A 483 -5.09 -7.37 23.60
N ASN A 484 -4.85 -6.50 22.61
CA ASN A 484 -5.82 -5.48 22.18
C ASN A 484 -6.62 -5.90 20.94
N GLY A 485 -5.99 -6.56 19.94
CA GLY A 485 -6.72 -7.17 18.82
C GLY A 485 -7.62 -8.31 19.28
N ASP A 486 -7.13 -9.11 20.23
CA ASP A 486 -7.89 -10.19 20.86
C ASP A 486 -9.00 -9.65 21.78
N MET A 487 -8.81 -8.48 22.42
CA MET A 487 -9.84 -7.86 23.27
C MET A 487 -11.01 -7.26 22.47
N GLU A 488 -10.76 -6.57 21.35
CA GLU A 488 -11.85 -6.10 20.48
C GLU A 488 -12.58 -7.28 19.83
N THR A 489 -11.85 -8.32 19.43
CA THR A 489 -12.44 -9.53 18.85
C THR A 489 -13.22 -10.35 19.88
N SER A 490 -12.73 -10.44 21.12
CA SER A 490 -13.45 -11.12 22.22
C SER A 490 -14.72 -10.38 22.61
N GLU A 491 -14.72 -9.05 22.60
CA GLU A 491 -15.92 -8.24 22.82
C GLU A 491 -16.95 -8.41 21.68
N LEU A 492 -16.51 -8.48 20.43
CA LEU A 492 -17.40 -8.76 19.30
C LEU A 492 -18.02 -10.16 19.38
N LEU A 493 -17.23 -11.18 19.74
CA LEU A 493 -17.70 -12.54 19.96
C LEU A 493 -18.68 -12.62 21.13
N LYS A 494 -18.43 -11.88 22.21
CA LYS A 494 -19.38 -11.74 23.33
C LYS A 494 -20.72 -11.15 22.85
N GLU A 495 -20.72 -10.11 22.01
CA GLU A 495 -21.98 -9.55 21.49
C GLU A 495 -22.71 -10.52 20.53
N LYS A 496 -21.98 -11.28 19.71
CA LYS A 496 -22.57 -12.38 18.91
C LYS A 496 -23.18 -13.47 19.80
N GLY A 497 -22.49 -13.84 20.88
CA GLY A 497 -23.01 -14.75 21.90
C GLY A 497 -24.28 -14.23 22.56
N ASN A 498 -24.32 -12.94 22.92
CA ASN A 498 -25.49 -12.28 23.49
C ASN A 498 -26.68 -12.32 22.52
N ALA A 499 -26.45 -12.05 21.23
CA ALA A 499 -27.48 -12.11 20.20
C ALA A 499 -28.01 -13.54 20.00
N ALA A 500 -27.12 -14.53 19.96
CA ALA A 500 -27.50 -15.95 19.87
C ALA A 500 -28.31 -16.41 21.09
N PHE A 501 -27.92 -15.98 22.30
CA PHE A 501 -28.64 -16.26 23.54
C PHE A 501 -30.05 -15.64 23.51
N LYS A 502 -30.19 -14.36 23.11
CA LYS A 502 -31.50 -13.73 22.93
C LYS A 502 -32.37 -14.47 21.89
N GLY A 503 -31.74 -14.98 20.84
CA GLY A 503 -32.37 -15.80 19.80
C GLY A 503 -32.65 -17.26 20.20
N ARG A 504 -32.45 -17.65 21.47
CA ARG A 504 -32.60 -19.03 21.98
C ARG A 504 -31.72 -20.07 21.26
N GLN A 505 -30.63 -19.65 20.63
CA GLN A 505 -29.66 -20.52 19.96
C GLN A 505 -28.52 -20.87 20.92
N TRP A 506 -28.83 -21.65 21.95
CA TRP A 506 -27.95 -21.88 23.11
C TRP A 506 -26.60 -22.49 22.74
N ASN A 507 -26.59 -23.51 21.88
CA ASN A 507 -25.34 -24.14 21.41
C ASN A 507 -24.43 -23.15 20.66
N LYS A 508 -25.00 -22.24 19.86
CA LYS A 508 -24.21 -21.19 19.18
C LYS A 508 -23.71 -20.14 20.16
N ALA A 509 -24.52 -19.77 21.16
CA ALA A 509 -24.09 -18.86 22.22
C ALA A 509 -22.89 -19.45 22.98
N VAL A 510 -22.92 -20.74 23.31
CA VAL A 510 -21.79 -21.46 23.92
C VAL A 510 -20.54 -21.42 23.05
N SER A 511 -20.66 -21.66 21.74
CA SER A 511 -19.52 -21.57 20.80
C SER A 511 -18.88 -20.19 20.83
N TYR A 512 -19.68 -19.13 20.64
CA TYR A 512 -19.16 -17.76 20.58
C TYR A 512 -18.52 -17.31 21.90
N TYR A 513 -19.10 -17.66 23.05
CA TYR A 513 -18.44 -17.35 24.32
C TYR A 513 -17.17 -18.17 24.53
N SER A 514 -17.11 -19.41 24.04
CA SER A 514 -15.90 -20.23 24.12
C SER A 514 -14.77 -19.66 23.28
N GLU A 515 -15.09 -19.18 22.08
CA GLU A 515 -14.15 -18.45 21.23
C GLU A 515 -13.69 -17.14 21.92
N ALA A 516 -14.61 -16.39 22.55
CA ALA A 516 -14.25 -15.18 23.30
C ALA A 516 -13.30 -15.48 24.49
N ILE A 517 -13.51 -16.61 25.18
CA ILE A 517 -12.66 -17.09 26.28
C ILE A 517 -11.28 -17.52 25.77
N ASN A 518 -11.20 -18.15 24.58
CA ASN A 518 -9.92 -18.54 23.99
C ASN A 518 -9.05 -17.32 23.66
N LEU A 519 -9.67 -16.19 23.30
CA LEU A 519 -8.97 -14.92 23.03
C LEU A 519 -8.65 -14.14 24.31
N ASN A 520 -9.57 -14.07 25.27
CA ASN A 520 -9.34 -13.43 26.56
C ASN A 520 -9.96 -14.24 27.71
N GLY A 521 -9.16 -15.17 28.22
CA GLY A 521 -9.56 -16.11 29.27
C GLY A 521 -9.65 -15.53 30.67
N SER A 522 -9.42 -14.22 30.86
CA SER A 522 -9.43 -13.55 32.17
C SER A 522 -10.73 -12.78 32.47
N ASN A 523 -11.63 -12.65 31.48
CA ASN A 523 -12.86 -11.85 31.64
C ASN A 523 -13.99 -12.68 32.29
N ALA A 524 -14.36 -12.34 33.52
CA ALA A 524 -15.43 -12.98 34.29
C ALA A 524 -16.79 -12.99 33.56
N THR A 525 -17.07 -11.99 32.71
CA THR A 525 -18.34 -11.86 32.00
C THR A 525 -18.56 -12.98 30.99
N TYR A 526 -17.50 -13.43 30.30
CA TYR A 526 -17.64 -14.45 29.26
C TYR A 526 -18.02 -15.80 29.86
N TYR A 527 -17.32 -16.21 30.91
CA TYR A 527 -17.66 -17.41 31.69
C TYR A 527 -19.06 -17.30 32.29
N CYS A 528 -19.41 -16.16 32.88
CA CYS A 528 -20.72 -15.96 33.47
C CYS A 528 -21.83 -16.09 32.40
N ASN A 529 -21.65 -15.53 31.21
CA ASN A 529 -22.63 -15.60 30.12
C ASN A 529 -22.71 -16.98 29.47
N ARG A 530 -21.58 -17.70 29.37
CA ARG A 530 -21.57 -19.10 28.91
C ARG A 530 -22.25 -20.03 29.92
N ALA A 531 -22.06 -19.81 31.22
CA ALA A 531 -22.79 -20.53 32.27
C ALA A 531 -24.30 -20.34 32.13
N ALA A 532 -24.77 -19.14 31.77
CA ALA A 532 -26.20 -18.92 31.50
C ALA A 532 -26.70 -19.79 30.33
N ALA A 533 -25.92 -19.90 29.24
CA ALA A 533 -26.27 -20.76 28.11
C ALA A 533 -26.25 -22.25 28.49
N TYR A 534 -25.33 -22.68 29.34
CA TYR A 534 -25.30 -24.04 29.86
C TYR A 534 -26.48 -24.37 30.77
N LEU A 535 -26.96 -23.43 31.59
CA LEU A 535 -28.19 -23.61 32.38
C LEU A 535 -29.40 -23.86 31.48
N GLU A 536 -29.56 -23.11 30.39
CA GLU A 536 -30.66 -23.30 29.42
C GLU A 536 -30.55 -24.64 28.66
N LEU A 537 -29.34 -25.19 28.55
CA LEU A 537 -29.08 -26.50 27.94
C LEU A 537 -29.19 -27.68 28.93
N GLY A 538 -29.37 -27.42 30.23
CA GLY A 538 -29.35 -28.45 31.27
C GLY A 538 -27.95 -28.98 31.61
N CYS A 539 -26.90 -28.32 31.14
CA CYS A 539 -25.49 -28.67 31.40
C CYS A 539 -25.02 -28.08 32.74
N PHE A 540 -25.60 -28.56 33.85
CA PHE A 540 -25.43 -27.92 35.16
C PHE A 540 -24.00 -28.00 35.72
N GLN A 541 -23.26 -29.09 35.46
CA GLN A 541 -21.87 -29.23 35.89
C GLN A 541 -20.97 -28.20 35.20
N GLN A 542 -21.10 -28.06 33.87
CA GLN A 542 -20.35 -27.04 33.13
C GLN A 542 -20.73 -25.61 33.54
N ALA A 543 -22.01 -25.37 33.85
CA ALA A 543 -22.45 -24.08 34.37
C ALA A 543 -21.81 -23.75 35.74
N GLU A 544 -21.69 -24.73 36.64
CA GLU A 544 -21.00 -24.55 37.92
C GLU A 544 -19.51 -24.24 37.74
N GLU A 545 -18.81 -24.98 36.88
CA GLU A 545 -17.39 -24.75 36.58
C GLU A 545 -17.11 -23.34 36.03
N ASP A 546 -17.93 -22.89 35.07
CA ASP A 546 -17.81 -21.55 34.51
C ASP A 546 -18.12 -20.47 35.56
N CYS A 547 -19.10 -20.70 36.45
CA CYS A 547 -19.35 -19.76 37.53
C CYS A 547 -18.21 -19.72 38.56
N ASN A 548 -17.56 -20.86 38.86
CA ASN A 548 -16.37 -20.91 39.70
C ASN A 548 -15.24 -20.06 39.11
N LYS A 549 -14.99 -20.19 37.80
CA LYS A 549 -14.01 -19.35 37.08
C LYS A 549 -14.40 -17.87 37.12
N ALA A 550 -15.65 -17.54 36.82
CA ALA A 550 -16.13 -16.17 36.86
C ALA A 550 -15.93 -15.51 38.24
N ILE A 551 -16.22 -16.24 39.33
CA ILE A 551 -16.06 -15.76 40.71
C ILE A 551 -14.57 -15.63 41.09
N SER A 552 -13.71 -16.52 40.57
CA SER A 552 -12.27 -16.41 40.79
C SER A 552 -11.67 -15.14 40.20
N PHE A 553 -12.24 -14.66 39.09
CA PHE A 553 -11.84 -13.40 38.44
C PHE A 553 -12.55 -12.18 39.02
N ASP A 554 -13.84 -12.27 39.34
CA ASP A 554 -14.61 -11.19 39.96
C ASP A 554 -15.48 -11.73 41.11
N LYS A 555 -14.96 -11.57 42.33
CA LYS A 555 -15.63 -11.98 43.57
C LYS A 555 -16.90 -11.19 43.87
N LYS A 556 -17.16 -10.06 43.18
CA LYS A 556 -18.36 -9.22 43.33
C LYS A 556 -19.42 -9.52 42.26
N ASN A 557 -19.21 -10.51 41.39
CA ASN A 557 -20.14 -10.84 40.31
C ASN A 557 -21.40 -11.57 40.83
N VAL A 558 -22.42 -10.80 41.19
CA VAL A 558 -23.70 -11.31 41.73
C VAL A 558 -24.35 -12.33 40.79
N LYS A 559 -24.30 -12.09 39.47
CA LYS A 559 -24.89 -13.00 38.47
C LYS A 559 -24.20 -14.37 38.47
N ALA A 560 -22.90 -14.44 38.71
CA ALA A 560 -22.18 -15.70 38.79
C ALA A 560 -22.61 -16.51 40.03
N TYR A 561 -22.80 -15.88 41.19
CA TYR A 561 -23.35 -16.56 42.38
C TYR A 561 -24.79 -17.04 42.15
N LEU A 562 -25.64 -16.21 41.56
CA LEU A 562 -27.02 -16.61 41.23
C LEU A 562 -27.04 -17.81 40.29
N ARG A 563 -26.24 -17.79 39.22
CA ARG A 563 -26.15 -18.87 38.23
C ARG A 563 -25.57 -20.15 38.82
N ARG A 564 -24.53 -20.04 39.67
CA ARG A 564 -23.95 -21.19 40.38
C ARG A 564 -24.94 -21.81 41.37
N GLY A 565 -25.66 -20.97 42.12
CA GLY A 565 -26.72 -21.40 43.02
C GLY A 565 -27.81 -22.17 42.29
N THR A 566 -28.27 -21.67 41.14
CA THR A 566 -29.23 -22.38 40.28
C THR A 566 -28.67 -23.70 39.75
N ALA A 567 -27.42 -23.73 39.27
CA ALA A 567 -26.78 -24.96 38.79
C ALA A 567 -26.70 -26.02 39.90
N ARG A 568 -26.25 -25.62 41.10
CA ARG A 568 -26.13 -26.48 42.28
C ARG A 568 -27.48 -26.97 42.78
N GLU A 569 -28.50 -26.13 42.77
CA GLU A 569 -29.88 -26.54 43.06
C GLU A 569 -30.36 -27.61 42.08
N SER A 570 -30.09 -27.44 40.78
CA SER A 570 -30.40 -28.46 39.76
C SER A 570 -29.58 -29.75 39.90
N LEU A 571 -28.39 -29.68 40.51
CA LEU A 571 -27.55 -30.82 40.88
C LEU A 571 -27.87 -31.41 42.26
N LEU A 572 -28.91 -30.91 42.94
CA LEU A 572 -29.33 -31.32 44.29
C LEU A 572 -28.35 -30.97 45.43
N TYR A 573 -27.37 -30.09 45.17
CA TYR A 573 -26.44 -29.53 46.16
C TYR A 573 -27.08 -28.33 46.89
N TYR A 574 -28.15 -28.62 47.63
CA TYR A 574 -29.02 -27.58 48.20
C TYR A 574 -28.33 -26.69 49.24
N LYS A 575 -27.42 -27.24 50.05
CA LYS A 575 -26.70 -26.46 51.09
C LYS A 575 -25.76 -25.44 50.45
N GLU A 576 -25.02 -25.85 49.43
CA GLU A 576 -24.09 -25.05 48.65
C GLU A 576 -24.84 -24.01 47.81
N ALA A 577 -25.96 -24.38 47.20
CA ALA A 577 -26.84 -23.44 46.50
C ALA A 577 -27.36 -22.34 47.43
N MET A 578 -27.77 -22.70 48.65
CA MET A 578 -28.22 -21.74 49.66
C MET A 578 -27.11 -20.76 50.09
N GLN A 579 -25.86 -21.24 50.19
CA GLN A 579 -24.71 -20.37 50.45
C GLN A 579 -24.51 -19.34 49.33
N ASP A 580 -24.62 -19.76 48.07
CA ASP A 580 -24.48 -18.88 46.92
C ASP A 580 -25.58 -17.81 46.87
N PHE A 581 -26.83 -18.18 47.13
CA PHE A 581 -27.94 -17.21 47.20
C PHE A 581 -27.82 -16.25 48.38
N ASN A 582 -27.37 -16.72 49.55
CA ASN A 582 -27.09 -15.84 50.69
C ASN A 582 -25.94 -14.87 50.38
N HIS A 583 -24.88 -15.33 49.70
CA HIS A 583 -23.79 -14.46 49.29
C HIS A 583 -24.25 -13.42 48.26
N ALA A 584 -25.10 -13.81 47.31
CA ALA A 584 -25.73 -12.86 46.38
C ALA A 584 -26.57 -11.80 47.11
N LEU A 585 -27.25 -12.14 48.22
CA LEU A 585 -27.98 -11.18 49.06
C LEU A 585 -27.07 -10.28 49.91
N VAL A 586 -25.88 -10.75 50.28
CA VAL A 586 -24.88 -9.87 50.92
C VAL A 586 -24.41 -8.80 49.95
N LEU A 587 -24.20 -9.16 48.68
CA LEU A 587 -23.77 -8.24 47.63
C LEU A 587 -24.93 -7.34 47.13
N GLU A 588 -26.13 -7.89 46.97
CA GLU A 588 -27.36 -7.19 46.56
C GLU A 588 -28.54 -7.57 47.49
N PRO A 589 -28.74 -6.86 48.61
CA PRO A 589 -29.76 -7.18 49.61
C PRO A 589 -31.20 -7.21 49.10
N GLN A 590 -31.48 -6.47 48.02
CA GLN A 590 -32.81 -6.37 47.40
C GLN A 590 -33.02 -7.33 46.22
N ASN A 591 -32.09 -8.28 46.00
CA ASN A 591 -32.18 -9.20 44.88
C ASN A 591 -33.33 -10.21 45.08
N LYS A 592 -34.44 -9.99 44.35
CA LYS A 592 -35.65 -10.81 44.46
C LYS A 592 -35.42 -12.28 44.12
N VAL A 593 -34.56 -12.57 43.14
CA VAL A 593 -34.27 -13.95 42.70
C VAL A 593 -33.57 -14.72 43.81
N ALA A 594 -32.52 -14.15 44.41
CA ALA A 594 -31.82 -14.78 45.53
C ALA A 594 -32.72 -14.95 46.76
N SER A 595 -33.54 -13.96 47.09
CA SER A 595 -34.47 -14.02 48.23
C SER A 595 -35.52 -15.12 48.07
N GLN A 596 -36.09 -15.25 46.87
CA GLN A 596 -37.07 -16.30 46.57
C GLN A 596 -36.42 -17.69 46.56
N ALA A 597 -35.26 -17.83 45.93
CA ALA A 597 -34.51 -19.10 45.90
C ALA A 597 -34.09 -19.54 47.32
N GLY A 598 -33.59 -18.62 48.14
CA GLY A 598 -33.25 -18.90 49.54
C GLY A 598 -34.46 -19.35 50.37
N LYS A 599 -35.63 -18.70 50.21
CA LYS A 599 -36.88 -19.13 50.87
C LYS A 599 -37.33 -20.51 50.41
N ARG A 600 -37.19 -20.82 49.12
CA ARG A 600 -37.53 -22.13 48.53
C ARG A 600 -36.62 -23.22 49.09
N LEU A 601 -35.30 -23.02 49.04
CA LEU A 601 -34.32 -23.98 49.54
C LEU A 601 -34.43 -24.21 51.05
N LYS A 602 -34.77 -23.18 51.83
CA LYS A 602 -35.00 -23.32 53.28
C LYS A 602 -36.13 -24.30 53.62
N LYS A 603 -37.15 -24.45 52.75
CA LYS A 603 -38.23 -25.45 52.89
C LYS A 603 -37.83 -26.86 52.42
N LEU A 604 -36.74 -26.97 51.66
CA LEU A 604 -36.24 -28.24 51.12
C LEU A 604 -35.12 -28.84 51.99
N ILE A 605 -34.40 -27.99 52.74
CA ILE A 605 -33.27 -28.38 53.59
C ILE A 605 -33.67 -28.51 55.07
N GLY A 606 -34.69 -27.77 55.51
CA GLY A 606 -35.31 -27.91 56.82
C GLY A 606 -36.58 -28.72 56.70
#